data_AF-A0A9E0PF65-F1
#
_entry.id   AF-A0A9E0PF65-F1
#
_cell.length_a   1.000
_cell.length_b   1.000
_cell.length_c   1.000
_cell.angle_alpha   90.00
_cell.angle_beta   90.00
_cell.angle_gamma   90.00
#
_symmetry.space_group_name_H-M   'P 1'
#
loop_
_entity.id
_entity.type
_entity.pdbx_description
1 polymer ?
#
loop_
_entity_poly.entity_id
_entity_poly.type
_entity_poly.pdbx_seq_one_letter_code
_entity_poly.pdbx_strand_id
1 'polypeptide(L)'
;MKLKTKDGGWNPYFAGALVGILAIASVCATTELMGKTNYLGASTTFVRVAGFVEKVFASEHVAQNAYFAATKIKVDWQFMLIIGIFLGSLISSLTDKSFQVEKVPPIWRERFGFSMTKRGAGAFLGGIVAMIGARLADGCPSGHGLSGMMQLSASSFVALALFFAAGALTAALVYRRRAS
;
A
#
# COMPACT_ATOMS: atom_id res chain seq x y z
N MET A 1 4.26 -29.90 6.06
CA MET A 1 3.30 -28.79 5.91
C MET A 1 2.92 -28.67 4.45
N LYS A 2 1.63 -28.63 4.08
CA LYS A 2 1.24 -28.46 2.66
C LYS A 2 1.59 -27.05 2.21
N LEU A 3 2.39 -26.92 1.15
CA LEU A 3 2.85 -25.63 0.61
C LEU A 3 1.75 -24.88 -0.16
N LYS A 4 0.73 -25.59 -0.62
CA LYS A 4 -0.42 -25.03 -1.33
C LYS A 4 -1.74 -25.29 -0.61
N THR A 5 -2.66 -24.34 -0.73
CA THR A 5 -4.05 -24.41 -0.29
C THR A 5 -4.91 -25.11 -1.36
N LYS A 6 -6.16 -25.44 -1.01
CA LYS A 6 -7.07 -26.22 -1.88
C LYS A 6 -7.49 -25.47 -3.14
N ASP A 7 -7.47 -24.16 -3.10
CA ASP A 7 -7.73 -23.21 -4.19
C ASP A 7 -6.48 -22.91 -5.04
N GLY A 8 -5.36 -23.61 -4.81
CA GLY A 8 -4.12 -23.45 -5.58
C GLY A 8 -3.20 -22.32 -5.11
N GLY A 9 -3.64 -21.52 -4.14
CA GLY A 9 -2.83 -20.49 -3.48
C GLY A 9 -1.69 -21.07 -2.64
N TRP A 10 -0.75 -20.21 -2.23
CA TRP A 10 0.30 -20.60 -1.30
C TRP A 10 -0.26 -20.67 0.12
N ASN A 11 0.26 -21.60 0.93
CA ASN A 11 -0.09 -21.66 2.34
C ASN A 11 0.23 -20.31 3.01
N PRO A 12 -0.73 -19.67 3.71
CA PRO A 12 -0.57 -18.31 4.24
C PRO A 12 0.58 -18.21 5.24
N TYR A 13 0.84 -19.25 6.03
CA TYR A 13 1.97 -19.29 6.95
C TYR A 13 3.31 -19.38 6.22
N PHE A 14 3.36 -20.12 5.11
CA PHE A 14 4.56 -20.22 4.28
C PHE A 14 4.84 -18.90 3.56
N ALA A 15 3.83 -18.32 2.92
CA ALA A 15 3.93 -17.00 2.30
C ALA A 15 4.32 -15.92 3.34
N GLY A 16 3.70 -15.95 4.52
CA GLY A 16 4.04 -15.06 5.62
C GLY A 16 5.50 -15.20 6.10
N ALA A 17 6.00 -16.43 6.23
CA ALA A 17 7.40 -16.67 6.57
C ALA A 17 8.36 -16.10 5.52
N LEU A 18 8.07 -16.27 4.23
CA LEU A 18 8.87 -15.69 3.15
C LEU A 18 8.85 -14.16 3.16
N VAL A 19 7.70 -13.53 3.40
CA VAL A 19 7.60 -12.08 3.57
C VAL A 19 8.41 -11.60 4.80
N GLY A 20 8.39 -12.36 5.90
CA GLY A 20 9.20 -12.08 7.08
C GLY A 20 10.70 -12.14 6.79
N ILE A 21 11.16 -13.18 6.09
CA ILE A 21 12.56 -13.31 5.63
C ILE A 21 12.93 -12.14 4.73
N LEU A 22 12.07 -11.78 3.77
CA LEU A 22 12.29 -10.63 2.89
C LEU A 22 12.39 -9.33 3.67
N ALA A 23 11.56 -9.13 4.69
CA ALA A 23 11.59 -7.93 5.53
C ALA A 23 12.90 -7.82 6.31
N ILE A 24 13.37 -8.92 6.92
CA ILE A 24 14.67 -8.98 7.61
C ILE A 24 15.81 -8.71 6.62
N ALA A 25 15.81 -9.41 5.49
CA ALA A 25 16.83 -9.22 4.45
C ALA A 25 16.87 -7.78 3.95
N SER A 26 15.71 -7.14 3.75
CA SER A 26 15.61 -5.74 3.34
C SER A 26 16.18 -4.78 4.39
N VAL A 27 15.91 -5.04 5.67
CA VAL A 27 16.46 -4.26 6.79
C VAL A 27 17.98 -4.42 6.87
N CYS A 28 18.51 -5.64 6.78
CA CYS A 28 19.95 -5.88 6.80
C CYS A 28 20.64 -5.24 5.59
N ALA A 29 20.13 -5.48 4.39
CA ALA A 29 20.69 -4.93 3.16
C ALA A 29 20.69 -3.39 3.16
N THR A 30 19.61 -2.74 3.60
CA THR A 30 19.59 -1.28 3.67
C THR A 30 20.51 -0.73 4.76
N THR A 31 20.64 -1.43 5.89
CA THR A 31 21.55 -1.03 6.98
C THR A 31 23.01 -1.12 6.53
N GLU A 32 23.41 -2.21 5.89
CA GLU A 32 24.79 -2.41 5.42
C GLU A 32 25.14 -1.56 4.19
N LEU A 33 24.26 -1.52 3.19
CA LEU A 33 24.55 -0.86 1.91
C LEU A 33 24.32 0.65 1.94
N MET A 34 23.38 1.14 2.76
CA MET A 34 23.00 2.57 2.78
C MET A 34 23.38 3.27 4.09
N GLY A 35 23.96 2.55 5.07
CA GLY A 35 24.28 3.08 6.39
C GLY A 35 23.04 3.55 7.18
N LYS A 36 21.83 3.20 6.72
CA LYS A 36 20.56 3.57 7.35
C LYS A 36 19.55 2.46 7.15
N THR A 37 18.92 2.05 8.24
CA THR A 37 17.83 1.08 8.21
C THR A 37 16.58 1.70 7.56
N ASN A 38 16.15 1.10 6.44
CA ASN A 38 14.89 1.46 5.79
C ASN A 38 13.93 0.28 5.89
N TYR A 39 12.77 0.55 6.47
CA TYR A 39 11.72 -0.42 6.67
C TYR A 39 10.75 -0.46 5.48
N LEU A 40 9.98 -1.54 5.37
CA LEU A 40 8.96 -1.69 4.33
C LEU A 40 7.81 -0.70 4.57
N GLY A 41 7.52 0.13 3.57
CA GLY A 41 6.38 1.03 3.54
C GLY A 41 6.20 1.59 2.15
N ALA A 42 5.06 2.23 1.85
CA ALA A 42 4.78 2.76 0.52
C ALA A 42 4.28 4.22 0.48
N SER A 43 3.58 4.69 1.52
CA SER A 43 2.84 5.97 1.48
C SER A 43 3.69 7.20 1.18
N THR A 44 4.90 7.29 1.72
CA THR A 44 5.78 8.46 1.56
C THR A 44 6.23 8.67 0.11
N THR A 45 6.41 7.60 -0.68
CA THR A 45 6.77 7.73 -2.09
C THR A 45 5.69 8.45 -2.89
N PHE A 46 4.41 8.17 -2.64
CA PHE A 46 3.31 8.87 -3.33
C PHE A 46 3.32 10.37 -3.04
N VAL A 47 3.61 10.76 -1.80
CA VAL A 47 3.75 12.18 -1.42
C VAL A 47 4.94 12.82 -2.12
N ARG A 48 6.06 12.10 -2.25
CA ARG A 48 7.24 12.62 -2.95
C ARG A 48 7.02 12.77 -4.45
N VAL A 49 6.30 11.83 -5.08
CA VAL A 49 5.87 11.98 -6.48
C VAL A 49 5.00 13.22 -6.64
N ALA A 50 4.01 13.41 -5.75
CA ALA A 50 3.18 14.61 -5.77
C ALA A 50 4.03 15.89 -5.61
N GLY A 51 4.99 15.89 -4.68
CA GLY A 51 5.92 17.02 -4.50
C GLY A 51 6.81 17.28 -5.71
N PHE A 52 7.26 16.23 -6.44
CA PHE A 52 7.98 16.41 -7.70
C PHE A 52 7.12 17.06 -8.77
N VAL A 53 5.87 16.59 -8.93
CA VAL A 53 4.91 17.16 -9.88
C VAL A 53 4.60 18.61 -9.51
N GLU A 54 4.33 18.88 -8.24
CA GLU A 54 4.02 20.23 -7.75
C GLU A 54 5.19 21.19 -7.93
N LYS A 55 6.44 20.71 -7.78
CA LYS A 55 7.64 21.52 -8.01
C LYS A 55 7.76 22.00 -9.47
N VAL A 56 7.19 21.27 -10.44
CA VAL A 56 7.17 21.68 -11.86
C VAL A 56 6.27 22.90 -12.07
N PHE A 57 5.15 22.98 -11.33
CA PHE A 57 4.15 24.05 -11.51
C PHE A 57 4.30 25.20 -10.51
N ALA A 58 4.76 24.93 -9.28
CA ALA A 58 4.82 25.86 -8.17
C ALA A 58 6.06 25.60 -7.30
N SER A 59 7.24 25.77 -7.89
CA SER A 59 8.53 25.53 -7.22
C SER A 59 8.72 26.34 -5.93
N GLU A 60 8.23 27.58 -5.90
CA GLU A 60 8.32 28.48 -4.74
C GLU A 60 7.42 28.01 -3.58
N HIS A 61 6.20 27.53 -3.88
CA HIS A 61 5.31 26.96 -2.88
C HIS A 61 5.94 25.72 -2.23
N VAL A 62 6.49 24.81 -3.04
CA VAL A 62 7.14 23.59 -2.54
C VAL A 62 8.36 23.91 -1.68
N ALA A 63 9.13 24.93 -2.04
CA ALA A 63 10.31 25.35 -1.28
C ALA A 63 9.95 25.97 0.08
N GLN A 64 8.82 26.69 0.18
CA GLN A 64 8.38 27.35 1.41
C GLN A 64 7.48 26.46 2.29
N ASN A 65 6.98 25.35 1.77
CA ASN A 65 6.07 24.49 2.49
C ASN A 65 6.81 23.57 3.49
N ALA A 66 6.51 23.75 4.78
CA ALA A 66 7.11 23.00 5.88
C ALA A 66 6.90 21.47 5.77
N TYR A 67 5.78 21.03 5.17
CA TYR A 67 5.50 19.62 4.98
C TYR A 67 6.44 18.95 3.97
N PHE A 68 6.73 19.63 2.85
CA PHE A 68 7.68 19.13 1.84
C PHE A 68 9.13 19.22 2.32
N ALA A 69 9.46 20.24 3.10
CA ALA A 69 10.75 20.35 3.78
C ALA A 69 10.98 19.18 4.75
N ALA A 70 9.98 18.82 5.56
CA ALA A 70 10.04 17.69 6.49
C ALA A 70 10.10 16.33 5.77
N THR A 71 9.28 16.14 4.74
CA THR A 71 9.18 14.87 3.99
C THR A 71 10.43 14.62 3.12
N LYS A 72 11.12 15.69 2.72
CA LYS A 72 12.27 15.73 1.80
C LYS A 72 11.95 15.06 0.46
N ILE A 73 11.72 15.87 -0.56
CA ILE A 73 11.44 15.39 -1.92
C ILE A 73 12.74 14.84 -2.52
N LYS A 74 12.88 13.52 -2.54
CA LYS A 74 14.00 12.81 -3.14
C LYS A 74 13.54 11.44 -3.64
N VAL A 75 14.24 10.91 -4.63
CA VAL A 75 14.14 9.48 -4.96
C VAL A 75 14.97 8.73 -3.93
N ASP A 76 14.37 7.75 -3.26
CA ASP A 76 15.04 6.94 -2.25
C ASP A 76 14.73 5.45 -2.43
N TRP A 77 15.23 4.63 -1.51
CA TRP A 77 15.02 3.19 -1.51
C TRP A 77 13.55 2.79 -1.67
N GLN A 78 12.62 3.55 -1.09
CA GLN A 78 11.20 3.25 -1.14
C GLN A 78 10.63 3.35 -2.58
N PHE A 79 11.18 4.22 -3.42
CA PHE A 79 10.84 4.25 -4.85
C PHE A 79 11.25 2.94 -5.55
N MET A 80 12.48 2.47 -5.28
CA MET A 80 12.98 1.22 -5.85
C MET A 80 12.13 0.03 -5.36
N LEU A 81 11.70 0.05 -4.09
CA LEU A 81 10.80 -0.94 -3.52
C LEU A 81 9.45 -0.98 -4.24
N ILE A 82 8.82 0.17 -4.50
CA ILE A 82 7.51 0.20 -5.18
C ILE A 82 7.64 -0.27 -6.63
N ILE A 83 8.70 0.13 -7.34
CA ILE A 83 8.98 -0.37 -8.69
C ILE A 83 9.18 -1.89 -8.64
N GLY A 84 9.93 -2.39 -7.65
CA GLY A 84 10.13 -3.82 -7.44
C GLY A 84 8.83 -4.58 -7.15
N ILE A 85 7.94 -4.02 -6.33
CA ILE A 85 6.61 -4.60 -6.06
C ILE A 85 5.79 -4.68 -7.36
N PHE A 86 5.79 -3.60 -8.15
CA PHE A 86 5.09 -3.58 -9.43
C PHE A 86 5.62 -4.65 -10.38
N LEU A 87 6.93 -4.66 -10.65
CA LEU A 87 7.56 -5.63 -11.56
C LEU A 87 7.42 -7.06 -11.05
N GLY A 88 7.62 -7.29 -9.75
CA GLY A 88 7.50 -8.61 -9.12
C GLY A 88 6.07 -9.15 -9.21
N SER A 89 5.06 -8.31 -8.92
CA SER A 89 3.65 -8.70 -9.06
C SER A 89 3.28 -9.00 -10.51
N LEU A 90 3.82 -8.25 -11.47
CA LEU A 90 3.60 -8.46 -12.90
C LEU A 90 4.22 -9.79 -13.37
N ILE A 91 5.50 -10.04 -13.05
CA ILE A 91 6.19 -11.29 -13.41
C ILE A 91 5.48 -12.49 -12.78
N SER A 92 5.07 -12.39 -11.52
CA SER A 92 4.32 -13.46 -10.84
C SER A 92 3.00 -13.74 -11.53
N SER A 93 2.24 -12.70 -11.87
CA SER A 93 0.93 -12.84 -12.52
C SER A 93 1.03 -13.41 -13.95
N LEU A 94 2.09 -13.06 -14.68
CA LEU A 94 2.35 -13.62 -16.01
C LEU A 94 2.78 -15.10 -15.93
N THR A 95 3.62 -15.45 -14.96
CA THR A 95 4.11 -16.83 -14.77
C THR A 95 2.98 -17.78 -14.37
N ASP A 96 2.12 -17.34 -13.44
CA ASP A 96 0.96 -18.11 -12.99
C ASP A 96 -0.24 -17.99 -13.94
N LYS A 97 -0.10 -17.26 -15.06
CA LYS A 97 -1.15 -17.01 -16.07
C LYS A 97 -2.44 -16.43 -15.48
N SER A 98 -2.32 -15.73 -14.36
CA SER A 98 -3.44 -15.10 -13.65
C SER A 98 -3.69 -13.66 -14.09
N PHE A 99 -2.86 -13.13 -15.00
CA PHE A 99 -2.95 -11.76 -15.47
C PHE A 99 -4.29 -11.50 -16.17
N GLN A 100 -5.08 -10.58 -15.62
CA GLN A 100 -6.38 -10.19 -16.16
C GLN A 100 -6.56 -8.68 -16.09
N VAL A 101 -6.99 -8.08 -17.19
CA VAL A 101 -7.33 -6.65 -17.25
C VAL A 101 -8.77 -6.47 -16.78
N GLU A 102 -8.91 -6.12 -15.51
CA GLU A 102 -10.22 -5.95 -14.87
C GLU A 102 -10.57 -4.48 -14.69
N LYS A 103 -11.53 -3.98 -15.47
CA LYS A 103 -11.99 -2.57 -15.41
C LYS A 103 -12.98 -2.32 -14.28
N VAL A 104 -13.86 -3.28 -14.00
CA VAL A 104 -14.88 -3.19 -12.95
C VAL A 104 -14.97 -4.55 -12.26
N PRO A 105 -14.55 -4.66 -10.98
CA PRO A 105 -14.62 -5.91 -10.22
C PRO A 105 -16.05 -6.44 -10.06
N PRO A 106 -16.27 -7.77 -10.05
CA PRO A 106 -17.58 -8.40 -9.84
C PRO A 106 -18.34 -7.82 -8.66
N ILE A 107 -17.68 -7.65 -7.51
CA ILE A 107 -18.32 -7.13 -6.30
C ILE A 107 -18.82 -5.68 -6.45
N TRP A 108 -18.15 -4.88 -7.28
CA TRP A 108 -18.61 -3.54 -7.61
C TRP A 108 -19.73 -3.59 -8.64
N ARG A 109 -19.61 -4.46 -9.63
CA ARG A 109 -20.60 -4.65 -10.70
C ARG A 109 -21.95 -5.09 -10.15
N GLU A 110 -21.97 -6.06 -9.25
CA GLU A 110 -23.18 -6.53 -8.55
C GLU A 110 -23.87 -5.42 -7.76
N ARG A 111 -23.13 -4.37 -7.40
CA ARG A 111 -23.57 -3.36 -6.44
C ARG A 111 -23.94 -2.03 -7.07
N PHE A 112 -23.11 -1.56 -7.97
CA PHE A 112 -23.15 -0.23 -8.56
C PHE A 112 -23.21 -0.28 -10.10
N GLY A 113 -23.30 -1.50 -10.67
CA GLY A 113 -23.38 -1.74 -12.10
C GLY A 113 -22.03 -1.68 -12.82
N PHE A 114 -22.07 -1.76 -14.14
CA PHE A 114 -20.89 -1.80 -15.02
C PHE A 114 -20.24 -0.44 -15.29
N SER A 115 -20.70 0.64 -14.66
CA SER A 115 -20.21 1.98 -14.96
C SER A 115 -18.75 2.17 -14.51
N MET A 116 -17.85 2.26 -15.49
CA MET A 116 -16.43 2.53 -15.28
C MET A 116 -16.21 3.87 -14.58
N THR A 117 -16.99 4.89 -14.94
CA THR A 117 -16.89 6.23 -14.33
C THR A 117 -17.26 6.20 -12.85
N LYS A 118 -18.34 5.49 -12.47
CA LYS A 118 -18.71 5.35 -11.05
C LYS A 118 -17.63 4.62 -10.26
N ARG A 119 -17.05 3.54 -10.82
CA ARG A 119 -15.95 2.81 -10.21
C ARG A 119 -14.69 3.66 -10.06
N GLY A 120 -14.35 4.42 -11.10
CA GLY A 120 -13.20 5.32 -11.12
C GLY A 120 -13.34 6.42 -10.08
N ALA A 121 -14.48 7.09 -10.02
CA ALA A 121 -14.78 8.12 -9.02
C ALA A 121 -14.70 7.55 -7.59
N GLY A 122 -15.29 6.37 -7.35
CA GLY A 122 -15.22 5.70 -6.05
C GLY A 122 -13.79 5.34 -5.64
N ALA A 123 -12.98 4.80 -6.55
CA ALA A 123 -11.57 4.50 -6.27
C ALA A 123 -10.74 5.76 -6.02
N PHE A 124 -10.99 6.82 -6.79
CA PHE A 124 -10.26 8.08 -6.64
C PHE A 124 -10.57 8.75 -5.30
N LEU A 125 -11.85 8.91 -4.96
CA LEU A 125 -12.28 9.47 -3.68
C LEU A 125 -11.84 8.60 -2.50
N GLY A 126 -11.95 7.28 -2.62
CA GLY A 126 -11.44 6.34 -1.62
C GLY A 126 -9.92 6.44 -1.45
N GLY A 127 -9.19 6.62 -2.56
CA GLY A 127 -7.74 6.83 -2.55
C GLY A 127 -7.33 8.12 -1.85
N ILE A 128 -8.06 9.23 -2.05
CA ILE A 128 -7.84 10.49 -1.33
C ILE A 128 -7.99 10.26 0.18
N VAL A 129 -9.11 9.66 0.60
CA VAL A 129 -9.36 9.38 2.03
C VAL A 129 -8.28 8.47 2.61
N ALA A 130 -7.91 7.41 1.90
CA ALA A 130 -6.87 6.48 2.32
C ALA A 130 -5.50 7.14 2.44
N MET A 131 -5.12 8.01 1.49
CA MET A 131 -3.85 8.75 1.52
C MET A 131 -3.80 9.76 2.66
N ILE A 132 -4.88 10.53 2.87
CA ILE A 132 -4.98 11.47 4.00
C ILE A 132 -4.84 10.69 5.31
N GLY A 133 -5.60 9.60 5.48
CA GLY A 133 -5.53 8.75 6.66
C GLY A 133 -4.13 8.17 6.90
N ALA A 134 -3.49 7.65 5.85
CA ALA A 134 -2.14 7.08 5.95
C ALA A 134 -1.07 8.14 6.31
N ARG A 135 -1.27 9.41 5.96
CA ARG A 135 -0.35 10.49 6.38
C ARG A 135 -0.65 11.01 7.78
N LEU A 136 -1.92 11.07 8.18
CA LEU A 136 -2.31 11.39 9.56
C LEU A 136 -1.83 10.33 10.56
N ALA A 137 -1.82 9.06 10.17
CA ALA A 137 -1.26 7.97 10.96
C ALA A 137 0.28 7.87 10.91
N ASP A 138 0.94 8.71 10.09
CA ASP A 138 2.36 8.63 9.74
C ASP A 138 2.82 7.26 9.21
N GLY A 139 1.91 6.52 8.57
CA GLY A 139 2.19 5.21 8.02
C GLY A 139 1.00 4.59 7.28
N CYS A 140 1.32 3.74 6.32
CA CYS A 140 0.34 2.90 5.64
C CYS A 140 0.19 1.54 6.33
N PRO A 141 -0.81 0.71 5.95
CA PRO A 141 -0.97 -0.63 6.52
C PRO A 141 0.28 -1.51 6.39
N SER A 142 1.06 -1.38 5.32
CA SER A 142 2.35 -2.10 5.21
C SER A 142 3.42 -1.55 6.16
N GLY A 143 3.45 -0.24 6.41
CA GLY A 143 4.38 0.40 7.35
C GLY A 143 4.11 -0.01 8.80
N HIS A 144 2.87 0.18 9.28
CA HIS A 144 2.49 -0.24 10.62
C HIS A 144 2.40 -1.76 10.75
N GLY A 145 1.80 -2.43 9.77
CA GLY A 145 1.47 -3.86 9.85
C GLY A 145 2.66 -4.79 9.62
N LEU A 146 3.54 -4.53 8.64
CA LEU A 146 4.72 -5.36 8.43
C LEU A 146 5.86 -4.86 9.31
N SER A 147 6.28 -3.61 9.12
CA SER A 147 7.49 -3.10 9.77
C SER A 147 7.30 -2.73 11.23
N GLY A 148 6.18 -2.09 11.56
CA GLY A 148 5.90 -1.63 12.92
C GLY A 148 5.59 -2.78 13.89
N MET A 149 4.86 -3.80 13.44
CA MET A 149 4.58 -5.01 14.21
C MET A 149 5.84 -5.84 14.47
N MET A 150 6.75 -5.96 13.49
CA MET A 150 8.05 -6.61 13.69
C MET A 150 8.88 -5.93 14.78
N GLN A 151 8.71 -4.60 14.95
CA GLN A 151 9.37 -3.81 16.00
C GLN A 151 8.60 -3.81 17.32
N LEU A 152 7.45 -4.51 17.41
CA LEU A 152 6.56 -4.50 18.56
C LEU A 152 6.13 -3.08 18.98
N SER A 153 5.99 -2.17 18.02
CA SER A 153 5.63 -0.78 18.28
C SER A 153 4.17 -0.66 18.72
N ALA A 154 3.94 -0.06 19.90
CA ALA A 154 2.61 0.16 20.45
C ALA A 154 1.69 0.95 19.51
N SER A 155 2.23 1.99 18.85
CA SER A 155 1.47 2.79 17.89
C SER A 155 1.03 1.97 16.68
N SER A 156 1.82 0.97 16.28
CA SER A 156 1.50 0.10 15.16
C SER A 156 0.39 -0.90 15.46
N PHE A 157 0.36 -1.46 16.68
CA PHE A 157 -0.76 -2.29 17.11
C PHE A 157 -2.08 -1.51 17.10
N VAL A 158 -2.08 -0.29 17.65
CA VAL A 158 -3.27 0.57 17.68
C VAL A 158 -3.69 0.98 16.27
N ALA A 159 -2.75 1.46 15.45
CA ALA A 159 -3.03 1.87 14.07
C ALA A 159 -3.61 0.73 13.24
N LEU A 160 -3.03 -0.48 13.35
CA LEU A 160 -3.49 -1.64 12.59
C LEU A 160 -4.89 -2.07 13.03
N ALA A 161 -5.18 -2.11 14.33
CA ALA A 161 -6.50 -2.42 14.85
C ALA A 161 -7.56 -1.43 14.30
N LEU A 162 -7.25 -0.13 14.30
CA LEU A 162 -8.14 0.90 13.77
C LEU A 162 -8.30 0.81 12.25
N PHE A 163 -7.24 0.51 11.50
CA PHE A 163 -7.32 0.32 10.05
C PHE A 163 -8.26 -0.84 9.68
N PHE A 164 -8.13 -1.99 10.36
CA PHE A 164 -9.01 -3.13 10.12
C PHE A 164 -10.45 -2.85 10.57
N ALA A 165 -10.65 -2.23 11.74
CA ALA A 165 -11.99 -1.91 12.24
C ALA A 165 -12.70 -0.90 11.32
N ALA A 166 -12.04 0.20 10.96
CA ALA A 166 -12.59 1.20 10.04
C ALA A 166 -12.80 0.64 8.63
N GLY A 167 -11.89 -0.20 8.14
CA GLY A 167 -12.04 -0.90 6.86
C GLY A 167 -13.23 -1.83 6.84
N ALA A 168 -13.40 -2.66 7.88
CA ALA A 168 -14.55 -3.55 8.03
C ALA A 168 -15.87 -2.78 8.14
N LEU A 169 -15.90 -1.71 8.93
CA LEU A 169 -17.07 -0.84 9.05
C LEU A 169 -17.42 -0.17 7.72
N THR A 170 -16.43 0.39 7.01
CA THR A 170 -16.63 1.04 5.71
C THR A 170 -17.13 0.03 4.69
N ALA A 171 -16.53 -1.16 4.63
CA ALA A 171 -17.00 -2.24 3.77
C ALA A 171 -18.45 -2.63 4.10
N ALA A 172 -18.78 -2.76 5.39
CA ALA A 172 -20.12 -3.08 5.83
C ALA A 172 -21.13 -1.98 5.45
N LEU A 173 -20.78 -0.70 5.52
CA LEU A 173 -21.65 0.41 5.16
C LEU A 173 -21.85 0.52 3.64
N VAL A 174 -20.75 0.50 2.87
CA VAL A 174 -20.77 0.62 1.40
C VAL A 174 -21.43 -0.60 0.77
N TYR A 175 -21.13 -1.79 1.28
CA TYR A 175 -21.64 -3.07 0.78
C TYR A 175 -22.77 -3.68 1.64
N ARG A 176 -23.54 -2.91 2.42
CA ARG A 176 -24.70 -3.42 3.20
C ARG A 176 -25.96 -3.83 2.41
N ARG A 177 -26.57 -2.93 1.62
CA ARG A 177 -27.79 -3.14 0.83
C ARG A 177 -27.57 -3.75 -0.56
N ARG A 178 -27.88 -5.03 -0.76
CA ARG A 178 -27.98 -5.67 -2.09
C ARG A 178 -28.84 -4.77 -3.00
N ALA A 179 -28.35 -4.37 -4.17
CA ALA A 179 -29.21 -3.71 -5.16
C ALA A 179 -30.24 -4.76 -5.57
N SER A 180 -31.52 -4.48 -5.30
CA SER A 180 -32.65 -5.25 -5.83
C SER A 180 -32.76 -5.06 -7.32
#